data_AF-A0A938QZW7-F1
#
_entry.id   AF-A0A938QZW7-F1
#
_cell.length_a   1.000
_cell.length_b   1.000
_cell.length_c   1.000
_cell.angle_alpha   90.00
_cell.angle_beta   90.00
_cell.angle_gamma   90.00
#
_symmetry.space_group_name_H-M   'P 1'
#
loop_
_entity.id
_entity.type
_entity.pdbx_description
1 polymer ?
#
loop_
_entity_poly.entity_id
_entity_poly.type
_entity_poly.pdbx_seq_one_letter_code
_entity_poly.pdbx_strand_id
1 'polypeptide(L)'
;MNASPPPPRCDLPPAVVGTLVLAAVVLAHGAHAAPRSELSPIAFVETTSELDDGRPSTSMWNLTDDNDGTRWCSRRGATGREAISFTFDDAVAISVVGVVLPNGKNGATDKSVRRPRVVVVADVAHRVEVRLKDVTAMQLVELPEPAKGRRVVVEIVDTYPAADADAPVCVAGLGLRDTARELVGNTATRARGLNTPSRRLLHEWLDDVSAPSRTLTFGIDGTFTYTYAPLLDDRPPVRLKGRWLGDSNSVALEVRGRSYILKTRLTKIVGEDGQTVELALSGDAPDASMVAGYRPAPLFLPQ
;
A
#
# COMPACT_ATOMS: atom_id res chain seq x y z
N MET A 1 -95.08 -18.64 42.76
CA MET A 1 -95.97 -18.06 41.74
C MET A 1 -95.78 -16.55 41.75
N ASN A 2 -95.58 -16.00 40.56
CA ASN A 2 -95.53 -14.58 40.18
C ASN A 2 -94.51 -13.67 40.86
N ALA A 3 -93.49 -13.25 40.10
CA ALA A 3 -93.06 -11.86 40.09
C ALA A 3 -92.27 -11.54 38.81
N SER A 4 -92.77 -10.54 38.08
CA SER A 4 -92.22 -9.93 36.87
C SER A 4 -90.76 -9.48 37.02
N PRO A 5 -89.96 -9.52 35.94
CA PRO A 5 -88.60 -9.00 35.97
C PRO A 5 -88.58 -7.45 35.99
N PRO A 6 -87.61 -6.85 36.71
CA PRO A 6 -87.45 -5.41 36.83
C PRO A 6 -86.80 -4.76 35.59
N PRO A 7 -87.01 -3.44 35.36
CA PRO A 7 -86.41 -2.68 34.28
C PRO A 7 -85.12 -1.95 34.76
N PRO A 8 -84.55 -1.05 33.94
CA PRO A 8 -83.25 -1.18 33.29
C PRO A 8 -82.08 -0.62 34.12
N ARG A 9 -80.86 -1.10 33.84
CA ARG A 9 -79.63 -0.44 34.29
C ARG A 9 -79.02 0.36 33.15
N CYS A 10 -78.83 1.65 33.39
CA CYS A 10 -78.13 2.56 32.50
C CYS A 10 -76.62 2.31 32.59
N ASP A 11 -76.00 2.24 31.42
CA ASP A 11 -74.56 2.17 31.21
C ASP A 11 -73.86 3.46 31.63
N LEU A 12 -72.66 3.31 32.19
CA LEU A 12 -71.58 4.29 32.07
C LEU A 12 -70.26 3.55 31.79
N PRO A 13 -69.42 4.08 30.87
CA PRO A 13 -68.25 3.39 30.34
C PRO A 13 -67.05 3.38 31.31
N PRO A 14 -66.11 2.43 31.13
CA PRO A 14 -64.96 2.27 32.00
C PRO A 14 -63.91 3.38 31.81
N ALA A 15 -63.36 3.81 32.95
CA ALA A 15 -62.20 4.68 33.04
C ALA A 15 -60.95 3.98 32.48
N VAL A 16 -60.29 4.65 31.52
CA VAL A 16 -59.00 4.26 30.97
C VAL A 16 -57.92 4.59 32.00
N VAL A 17 -57.37 3.56 32.65
CA VAL A 17 -56.16 3.67 33.48
C VAL A 17 -54.95 3.65 32.54
N GLY A 18 -54.37 4.82 32.30
CA GLY A 18 -53.14 4.98 31.54
C GLY A 18 -51.94 4.51 32.36
N THR A 19 -51.40 3.34 32.00
CA THR A 19 -50.10 2.87 32.48
C THR A 19 -49.00 3.72 31.85
N LEU A 20 -48.33 4.51 32.67
CA LEU A 20 -47.22 5.38 32.29
C LEU A 20 -45.94 4.52 32.21
N VAL A 21 -45.65 3.97 31.03
CA VAL A 21 -44.37 3.31 30.74
C VAL A 21 -43.33 4.41 30.49
N LEU A 22 -42.44 4.64 31.46
CA LEU A 22 -41.24 5.45 31.26
C LEU A 22 -40.32 4.73 30.28
N ALA A 23 -40.44 5.02 28.99
CA ALA A 23 -39.45 4.64 28.00
C ALA A 23 -38.26 5.59 28.11
N ALA A 24 -37.22 5.15 28.83
CA ALA A 24 -35.91 5.80 28.80
C ALA A 24 -35.31 5.63 27.40
N VAL A 25 -35.47 6.64 26.54
CA VAL A 25 -34.76 6.72 25.26
C VAL A 25 -33.33 7.17 25.55
N VAL A 26 -32.45 6.19 25.78
CA VAL A 26 -31.01 6.40 25.76
C VAL A 26 -30.61 6.63 24.30
N LEU A 27 -30.45 7.91 23.93
CA LEU A 27 -29.77 8.30 22.69
C LEU A 27 -28.28 8.02 22.84
N ALA A 28 -27.91 6.73 22.75
CA ALA A 28 -26.54 6.33 22.50
C ALA A 28 -26.16 6.86 21.10
N HIS A 29 -25.48 8.00 21.06
CA HIS A 29 -24.66 8.39 19.92
C HIS A 29 -23.48 7.43 19.87
N GLY A 30 -23.77 6.18 19.50
CA GLY A 30 -22.76 5.23 19.07
C GLY A 30 -22.22 5.74 17.76
N ALA A 31 -21.12 6.50 17.82
CA ALA A 31 -20.18 6.53 16.72
C ALA A 31 -19.78 5.08 16.49
N HIS A 32 -20.46 4.41 15.56
CA HIS A 32 -19.96 3.20 14.95
C HIS A 32 -18.68 3.60 14.22
N ALA A 33 -17.57 3.61 14.95
CA ALA A 33 -16.27 3.35 14.35
C ALA A 33 -16.43 1.97 13.71
N ALA A 34 -16.73 1.97 12.40
CA ALA A 34 -16.59 0.77 11.59
C ALA A 34 -15.24 0.14 11.97
N PRO A 35 -15.16 -1.19 12.19
CA PRO A 35 -13.91 -1.84 12.49
C PRO A 35 -12.90 -1.34 11.45
N ARG A 36 -11.91 -0.57 11.90
CA ARG A 36 -10.86 -0.04 11.04
C ARG A 36 -10.19 -1.28 10.48
N SER A 37 -10.50 -1.55 9.21
CA SER A 37 -9.95 -2.63 8.42
C SER A 37 -8.50 -2.88 8.82
N GLU A 38 -8.18 -4.04 9.41
CA GLU A 38 -6.81 -4.49 9.70
C GLU A 38 -5.99 -4.75 8.42
N LEU A 39 -6.48 -4.24 7.29
CA LEU A 39 -5.85 -4.41 6.01
C LEU A 39 -4.79 -3.31 5.86
N SER A 40 -3.56 -3.74 5.57
CA SER A 40 -2.50 -2.81 5.18
C SER A 40 -3.00 -1.89 4.05
N PRO A 41 -2.87 -0.56 4.18
CA PRO A 41 -3.21 0.39 3.12
C PRO A 41 -2.16 0.44 2.00
N ILE A 42 -1.10 -0.37 2.09
CA ILE A 42 -0.04 -0.44 1.08
C ILE A 42 -0.59 -1.15 -0.16
N ALA A 43 -0.55 -0.45 -1.28
CA ALA A 43 -0.79 -1.01 -2.60
C ALA A 43 0.40 -1.86 -3.06
N PHE A 44 1.63 -1.36 -2.94
CA PHE A 44 2.86 -2.13 -3.22
C PHE A 44 4.10 -1.46 -2.60
N VAL A 45 5.20 -2.22 -2.53
CA VAL A 45 6.52 -1.74 -2.13
C VAL A 45 7.46 -1.97 -3.31
N GLU A 46 8.33 -0.99 -3.59
CA GLU A 46 9.31 -1.07 -4.68
C GLU A 46 10.71 -0.73 -4.17
N THR A 47 11.76 -1.33 -4.73
CA THR A 47 13.16 -1.05 -4.33
C THR A 47 14.11 -0.87 -5.51
N THR A 48 15.19 -0.11 -5.33
CA THR A 48 16.24 0.12 -6.36
C THR A 48 16.88 -1.16 -6.90
N SER A 49 16.87 -2.25 -6.16
CA SER A 49 17.44 -3.55 -6.55
C SER A 49 16.40 -4.59 -6.99
N GLU A 50 15.12 -4.21 -7.13
CA GLU A 50 14.00 -5.13 -7.26
C GLU A 50 13.98 -5.96 -8.55
N LEU A 51 14.42 -5.38 -9.66
CA LEU A 51 14.41 -6.07 -10.95
C LEU A 51 15.65 -6.96 -11.06
N ASP A 52 15.61 -8.16 -10.48
CA ASP A 52 16.62 -9.19 -10.72
C ASP A 52 16.30 -9.89 -12.05
N ASP A 53 16.98 -9.49 -13.12
CA ASP A 53 16.81 -10.08 -14.44
C ASP A 53 15.35 -10.17 -14.95
N GLY A 54 14.50 -9.21 -14.57
CA GLY A 54 13.09 -9.17 -14.97
C GLY A 54 12.21 -10.18 -14.22
N ARG A 55 12.69 -10.71 -13.09
CA ARG A 55 11.90 -11.45 -12.11
C ARG A 55 11.76 -10.58 -10.85
N PRO A 56 10.57 -10.52 -10.23
CA PRO A 56 10.37 -9.75 -9.02
C PRO A 56 11.13 -10.47 -7.90
N SER A 57 12.09 -9.79 -7.29
CA SER A 57 12.80 -10.32 -6.13
C SER A 57 11.83 -10.37 -4.95
N THR A 58 11.56 -11.56 -4.42
CA THR A 58 10.66 -11.68 -3.25
C THR A 58 11.29 -11.13 -1.96
N SER A 59 12.58 -10.77 -1.99
CA SER A 59 13.28 -10.29 -0.80
C SER A 59 12.85 -8.90 -0.38
N MET A 60 12.27 -8.07 -1.26
CA MET A 60 11.75 -6.75 -0.85
C MET A 60 10.66 -6.88 0.22
N TRP A 61 9.84 -7.93 0.14
CA TRP A 61 8.75 -8.16 1.09
C TRP A 61 9.25 -8.56 2.48
N ASN A 62 10.52 -8.94 2.61
CA ASN A 62 11.16 -9.13 3.90
C ASN A 62 11.24 -7.82 4.70
N LEU A 63 11.18 -6.65 4.03
CA LEU A 63 11.12 -5.36 4.72
C LEU A 63 9.86 -5.21 5.59
N THR A 64 8.78 -5.95 5.29
CA THR A 64 7.46 -5.75 5.92
C THR A 64 6.87 -7.06 6.45
N ASP A 65 7.71 -8.03 6.84
CA ASP A 65 7.24 -9.34 7.30
C ASP A 65 7.39 -9.59 8.79
N ASP A 66 7.83 -8.58 9.55
CA ASP A 66 8.04 -8.62 11.00
C ASP A 66 8.97 -9.78 11.46
N ASN A 67 9.86 -10.24 10.57
CA ASN A 67 10.83 -11.29 10.85
C ASN A 67 12.25 -10.76 10.71
N ASP A 68 12.89 -10.47 11.84
CA ASP A 68 14.26 -9.94 11.93
C ASP A 68 15.36 -10.94 11.48
N GLY A 69 14.99 -12.20 11.22
CA GLY A 69 15.84 -13.20 10.58
C GLY A 69 15.85 -13.12 9.05
N THR A 70 14.93 -12.36 8.46
CA THR A 70 14.91 -12.08 7.02
C THR A 70 15.40 -10.66 6.73
N ARG A 71 15.72 -10.38 5.47
CA ARG A 71 16.20 -9.06 5.04
C ARG A 71 16.04 -8.86 3.54
N TRP A 72 15.86 -7.61 3.17
CA TRP A 72 16.15 -7.14 1.83
C TRP A 72 17.61 -6.70 1.75
N CYS A 73 18.22 -6.87 0.58
CA CYS A 73 19.56 -6.39 0.29
C CYS A 73 19.59 -5.77 -1.11
N SER A 74 20.36 -4.71 -1.27
CA SER A 74 20.66 -4.14 -2.57
C SER A 74 21.60 -5.05 -3.38
N ARG A 75 21.89 -4.68 -4.63
CA ARG A 75 22.86 -5.40 -5.44
C ARG A 75 24.26 -5.25 -4.85
N ARG A 76 25.05 -6.31 -4.91
CA ARG A 76 26.48 -6.27 -4.54
C ARG A 76 27.21 -5.26 -5.43
N GLY A 77 28.09 -4.45 -4.85
CA GLY A 77 28.79 -3.38 -5.56
C GLY A 77 27.92 -2.21 -6.00
N ALA A 78 26.67 -2.10 -5.52
CA ALA A 78 25.84 -0.93 -5.81
C ALA A 78 26.49 0.36 -5.27
N THR A 79 26.84 1.25 -6.19
CA THR A 79 27.49 2.54 -5.95
C THR A 79 26.47 3.65 -6.13
N GLY A 80 25.78 4.01 -5.06
CA GLY A 80 24.73 5.03 -5.12
C GLY A 80 23.81 5.00 -3.90
N ARG A 81 22.78 5.85 -3.95
CA ARG A 81 21.68 5.83 -2.98
C ARG A 81 20.77 4.65 -3.31
N GLU A 82 20.31 3.98 -2.28
CA GLU A 82 19.25 2.98 -2.41
C GLU A 82 17.92 3.61 -2.00
N ALA A 83 16.82 3.19 -2.62
CA ALA A 83 15.50 3.69 -2.27
C ALA A 83 14.50 2.56 -2.13
N ILE A 84 13.57 2.77 -1.20
CA ILE A 84 12.45 1.89 -0.91
C ILE A 84 11.19 2.76 -0.98
N SER A 85 10.38 2.55 -2.02
CA SER A 85 9.15 3.30 -2.26
C SER A 85 7.95 2.51 -1.73
N PHE A 86 7.14 3.14 -0.89
CA PHE A 86 5.86 2.62 -0.44
C PHE A 86 4.75 3.39 -1.15
N THR A 87 3.91 2.67 -1.86
CA THR A 87 2.71 3.23 -2.49
C THR A 87 1.48 2.72 -1.79
N PHE A 88 0.57 3.63 -1.47
CA PHE A 88 -0.66 3.39 -0.73
C PHE A 88 -1.88 3.55 -1.64
N ASP A 89 -2.96 2.85 -1.32
CA ASP A 89 -4.22 2.97 -2.05
C ASP A 89 -4.76 4.41 -2.01
N ASP A 90 -4.74 4.98 -0.81
CA ASP A 90 -5.15 6.36 -0.51
C ASP A 90 -3.99 7.13 0.15
N ALA A 91 -4.10 8.46 0.20
CA ALA A 91 -3.09 9.27 0.87
C ALA A 91 -3.06 8.95 2.38
N VAL A 92 -1.86 8.68 2.90
CA VAL A 92 -1.62 8.43 4.33
C VAL A 92 -0.73 9.52 4.92
N ALA A 93 -0.74 9.62 6.23
CA ALA A 93 0.24 10.39 6.98
C ALA A 93 1.16 9.42 7.74
N ILE A 94 2.46 9.61 7.63
CA ILE A 94 3.48 8.81 8.31
C ILE A 94 4.17 9.72 9.29
N SER A 95 3.99 9.46 10.58
CA SER A 95 4.60 10.23 11.66
C SER A 95 5.73 9.49 12.35
N VAL A 96 5.83 8.17 12.19
CA VAL A 96 6.89 7.35 12.77
C VAL A 96 7.42 6.38 11.73
N VAL A 97 8.74 6.29 11.63
CA VAL A 97 9.43 5.27 10.86
C VAL A 97 10.20 4.35 11.80
N GLY A 98 9.95 3.06 11.68
CA GLY A 98 10.70 2.00 12.34
C GLY A 98 11.74 1.41 11.40
N VAL A 99 12.97 1.26 11.83
CA VAL A 99 14.02 0.57 11.06
C VAL A 99 14.66 -0.53 11.89
N VAL A 100 14.77 -1.73 11.32
CA VAL A 100 15.50 -2.86 11.90
C VAL A 100 16.74 -3.12 11.03
N LEU A 101 17.91 -3.04 11.65
CA LEU A 101 19.17 -3.34 10.98
C LEU A 101 19.40 -4.87 10.92
N PRO A 102 20.12 -5.38 9.92
CA PRO A 102 20.44 -6.80 9.80
C PRO A 102 21.09 -7.40 11.06
N ASN A 103 20.54 -8.51 11.53
CA ASN A 103 21.06 -9.28 12.65
C ASN A 103 22.21 -10.19 12.23
N GLY A 104 23.31 -10.13 12.98
CA GLY A 104 24.45 -11.03 12.90
C GLY A 104 24.36 -12.14 13.95
N LYS A 105 25.49 -12.85 14.14
CA LYS A 105 25.59 -13.86 15.21
C LYS A 105 25.53 -13.20 16.59
N ASN A 106 24.92 -13.89 17.56
CA ASN A 106 24.85 -13.51 18.97
C ASN A 106 24.12 -12.17 19.25
N GLY A 107 23.18 -11.76 18.39
CA GLY A 107 22.36 -10.56 18.59
C GLY A 107 23.06 -9.23 18.31
N ALA A 108 24.30 -9.25 17.80
CA ALA A 108 25.00 -8.08 17.29
C ALA A 108 24.58 -7.75 15.85
N THR A 109 24.81 -6.52 15.39
CA THR A 109 24.51 -6.16 13.99
C THR A 109 25.45 -6.88 13.01
N ASP A 110 24.93 -7.27 11.85
CA ASP A 110 25.68 -8.03 10.86
C ASP A 110 26.73 -7.16 10.15
N LYS A 111 28.01 -7.38 10.47
CA LYS A 111 29.15 -6.67 9.87
C LYS A 111 29.55 -7.20 8.49
N SER A 112 28.93 -8.27 8.00
CA SER A 112 29.18 -8.79 6.63
C SER A 112 28.47 -7.99 5.54
N VAL A 113 27.50 -7.14 5.91
CA VAL A 113 26.71 -6.30 5.00
C VAL A 113 26.82 -4.83 5.39
N ARG A 114 26.60 -3.93 4.44
CA ARG A 114 26.44 -2.50 4.75
C ARG A 114 25.08 -2.32 5.43
N ARG A 115 25.02 -1.43 6.41
CA ARG A 115 23.80 -1.19 7.21
C ARG A 115 23.44 0.28 7.12
N PRO A 116 22.16 0.66 6.98
CA PRO A 116 21.77 2.07 6.97
C PRO A 116 22.29 2.81 8.22
N ARG A 117 22.93 3.96 8.00
CA ARG A 117 23.35 4.91 9.04
C ARG A 117 22.49 6.15 9.00
N VAL A 118 22.18 6.63 7.81
CA VAL A 118 21.25 7.75 7.60
C VAL A 118 20.26 7.34 6.52
N VAL A 119 18.98 7.56 6.83
CA VAL A 119 17.90 7.43 5.87
C VAL A 119 17.18 8.76 5.71
N VAL A 120 16.64 9.04 4.54
CA VAL A 120 15.76 10.17 4.28
C VAL A 120 14.36 9.63 4.03
N VAL A 121 13.39 10.08 4.81
CA VAL A 121 11.98 9.79 4.59
C VAL A 121 11.40 10.96 3.81
N ALA A 122 10.88 10.69 2.61
CA ALA A 122 10.46 11.72 1.69
C ALA A 122 9.04 11.47 1.15
N ASP A 123 8.28 12.55 1.03
CA ASP A 123 7.10 12.64 0.18
C ASP A 123 7.35 13.73 -0.88
N VAL A 124 6.31 14.09 -1.66
CA VAL A 124 6.42 15.08 -2.75
C VAL A 124 6.77 16.50 -2.28
N ALA A 125 6.62 16.81 -1.00
CA ALA A 125 6.76 18.13 -0.41
C ALA A 125 7.79 18.20 0.73
N HIS A 126 8.05 17.09 1.43
CA HIS A 126 8.89 17.04 2.62
C HIS A 126 9.97 15.97 2.50
N ARG A 127 11.13 16.26 3.10
CA ARG A 127 12.27 15.34 3.19
C ARG A 127 12.87 15.44 4.59
N VAL A 128 12.85 14.36 5.34
CA VAL A 128 13.33 14.30 6.72
C VAL A 128 14.51 13.34 6.82
N GLU A 129 15.65 13.84 7.27
CA GLU A 129 16.82 13.01 7.57
C GLU A 129 16.66 12.34 8.94
N VAL A 130 16.86 11.01 8.98
CA VAL A 130 16.81 10.17 10.17
C VAL A 130 18.15 9.47 10.34
N ARG A 131 18.78 9.68 11.49
CA ARG A 131 20.04 9.01 11.86
C ARG A 131 19.77 7.79 12.72
N LEU A 132 20.35 6.67 12.33
CA LEU A 132 20.19 5.38 12.97
C LEU A 132 21.44 5.03 13.78
N LYS A 133 21.23 4.35 14.91
CA LYS A 133 22.30 3.72 15.69
C LYS A 133 22.60 2.34 15.11
N ASP A 134 23.84 1.87 15.22
CA ASP A 134 24.25 0.53 14.77
C ASP A 134 23.82 -0.55 15.78
N VAL A 135 22.51 -0.72 15.98
CA VAL A 135 21.88 -1.71 16.89
C VAL A 135 20.85 -2.56 16.16
N THR A 136 20.61 -3.77 16.68
CA THR A 136 19.71 -4.78 16.10
C THR A 136 18.24 -4.57 16.46
N ALA A 137 17.97 -3.95 17.60
CA ALA A 137 16.60 -3.62 18.02
C ALA A 137 15.94 -2.62 17.05
N MET A 138 14.62 -2.73 16.89
CA MET A 138 13.83 -1.78 16.11
C MET A 138 14.01 -0.36 16.64
N GLN A 139 14.38 0.55 15.75
CA GLN A 139 14.55 1.96 16.05
C GLN A 139 13.34 2.72 15.52
N LEU A 140 12.45 3.13 16.43
CA LEU A 140 11.32 3.98 16.13
C LEU A 140 11.76 5.44 16.17
N VAL A 141 11.60 6.15 15.06
CA VAL A 141 11.95 7.56 14.94
C VAL A 141 10.70 8.34 14.56
N GLU A 142 10.32 9.28 15.42
CA GLU A 142 9.26 10.24 15.14
C GLU A 142 9.77 11.28 14.14
N LEU A 143 8.98 11.53 13.10
CA LEU A 143 9.26 12.59 12.14
C LEU A 143 8.79 13.93 12.74
N PRO A 144 9.59 15.00 12.62
CA PRO A 144 9.20 16.32 13.12
C PRO A 144 7.94 16.84 12.41
N GLU A 145 7.79 16.50 11.13
CA GLU A 145 6.58 16.71 10.34
C GLU A 145 6.20 15.39 9.67
N PRO A 146 4.91 14.98 9.71
CA PRO A 146 4.49 13.75 9.07
C PRO A 146 4.65 13.83 7.56
N ALA A 147 5.24 12.80 6.96
CA ALA A 147 5.23 12.63 5.52
C ALA A 147 3.81 12.28 5.06
N LYS A 148 3.26 13.00 4.08
CA LYS A 148 1.87 12.89 3.61
C LYS A 148 1.83 12.62 2.12
N GLY A 149 1.12 11.56 1.75
CA GLY A 149 0.88 11.27 0.34
C GLY A 149 0.46 9.83 0.09
N ARG A 150 0.19 9.54 -1.18
CA ARG A 150 0.00 8.16 -1.65
C ARG A 150 1.34 7.45 -1.85
N ARG A 151 2.44 8.19 -1.88
CA ARG A 151 3.77 7.65 -2.08
C ARG A 151 4.72 8.26 -1.07
N VAL A 152 5.42 7.39 -0.34
CA VAL A 152 6.49 7.77 0.57
C VAL A 152 7.72 6.94 0.26
N VAL A 153 8.88 7.59 0.16
CA VAL A 153 10.15 6.95 -0.16
C VAL A 153 11.08 7.02 1.04
N VAL A 154 11.68 5.89 1.38
CA VAL A 154 12.77 5.78 2.34
C VAL A 154 14.07 5.59 1.56
N GLU A 155 14.91 6.60 1.55
CA GLU A 155 16.17 6.62 0.83
C GLU A 155 17.33 6.37 1.79
N ILE A 156 18.19 5.41 1.48
CA ILE A 156 19.42 5.15 2.25
C ILE A 156 20.51 6.01 1.64
N VAL A 157 20.88 7.07 2.36
CA VAL A 157 21.84 8.08 1.87
C VAL A 157 23.25 7.86 2.41
N ASP A 158 23.37 7.06 3.47
CA ASP A 158 24.63 6.79 4.14
C ASP A 158 24.56 5.49 4.93
N THR A 159 25.69 4.79 5.04
CA THR A 159 25.75 3.44 5.60
C THR A 159 26.92 3.25 6.56
N TYR A 160 26.70 2.47 7.61
CA TYR A 160 27.80 1.86 8.34
C TYR A 160 28.54 0.87 7.43
N PRO A 161 29.87 0.83 7.50
CA PRO A 161 30.66 -0.05 6.66
C PRO A 161 30.42 -1.53 7.00
N ALA A 162 30.65 -2.36 6.00
CA ALA A 162 30.82 -3.79 6.13
C ALA A 162 32.32 -4.14 6.17
N ALA A 163 32.64 -5.39 6.49
CA ALA A 163 34.02 -5.91 6.36
C ALA A 163 34.51 -5.91 4.90
N ASP A 164 33.58 -6.05 3.95
CA ASP A 164 33.82 -6.06 2.52
C ASP A 164 33.28 -4.77 1.88
N ALA A 165 34.12 -4.05 1.15
CA ALA A 165 33.75 -2.76 0.54
C ALA A 165 32.62 -2.90 -0.50
N ASP A 166 32.52 -4.06 -1.16
CA ASP A 166 31.51 -4.33 -2.18
C ASP A 166 30.22 -4.94 -1.61
N ALA A 167 30.14 -5.11 -0.28
CA ALA A 167 28.97 -5.71 0.35
C ALA A 167 27.69 -4.92 0.03
N PRO A 168 26.55 -5.62 -0.18
CA PRO A 168 25.28 -4.94 -0.41
C PRO A 168 24.82 -4.18 0.84
N VAL A 169 23.95 -3.21 0.65
CA VAL A 169 23.22 -2.58 1.77
C VAL A 169 22.04 -3.45 2.10
N CYS A 170 21.85 -3.81 3.37
CA CYS A 170 20.72 -4.64 3.78
C CYS A 170 19.90 -3.99 4.90
N VAL A 171 18.61 -4.28 4.90
CA VAL A 171 17.63 -3.84 5.90
C VAL A 171 16.79 -5.06 6.29
N ALA A 172 16.68 -5.33 7.59
CA ALA A 172 15.90 -6.46 8.07
C ALA A 172 14.41 -6.16 8.10
N GLY A 173 14.03 -4.93 8.44
CA GLY A 173 12.63 -4.54 8.53
C GLY A 173 12.43 -3.04 8.50
N LEU A 174 11.26 -2.63 8.01
CA LEU A 174 10.77 -1.27 7.98
C LEU A 174 9.33 -1.24 8.51
N GLY A 175 9.11 -0.40 9.51
CA GLY A 175 7.81 -0.05 10.04
C GLY A 175 7.42 1.35 9.59
N LEU A 176 6.17 1.54 9.17
CA LEU A 176 5.59 2.86 8.93
C LEU A 176 4.36 3.00 9.80
N ARG A 177 4.23 4.11 10.54
CA ARG A 177 3.07 4.35 11.41
C ARG A 177 2.50 5.74 11.26
N ASP A 178 1.18 5.79 11.40
CA ASP A 178 0.38 6.98 11.61
C ASP A 178 -0.02 7.05 13.09
N THR A 179 0.79 7.74 13.90
CA THR A 179 0.70 7.88 15.36
C THR A 179 0.56 6.54 16.11
N ALA A 180 -0.62 5.93 16.11
CA ALA A 180 -0.95 4.67 16.76
C ALA A 180 -1.18 3.50 15.80
N ARG A 181 -1.33 3.76 14.49
CA ARG A 181 -1.66 2.73 13.49
C ARG A 181 -0.44 2.32 12.70
N GLU A 182 -0.17 1.02 12.67
CA GLU A 182 0.81 0.43 11.77
C GLU A 182 0.28 0.31 10.34
N LEU A 183 1.10 0.75 9.37
CA LEU A 183 0.75 0.79 7.96
C LEU A 183 1.37 -0.36 7.16
N VAL A 184 2.40 -1.04 7.68
CA VAL A 184 3.10 -2.12 6.96
C VAL A 184 2.56 -3.52 7.24
N GLY A 185 1.83 -3.73 8.34
CA GLY A 185 1.25 -4.99 8.83
C GLY A 185 1.38 -6.25 7.94
N ASN A 186 0.26 -6.77 7.42
CA ASN A 186 0.20 -8.04 6.66
C ASN A 186 0.66 -7.95 5.20
N THR A 187 1.41 -6.92 4.83
CA THR A 187 1.84 -6.62 3.44
C THR A 187 2.60 -7.79 2.82
N ALA A 188 3.60 -8.31 3.52
CA ALA A 188 4.43 -9.40 3.00
C ALA A 188 3.64 -10.69 2.76
N THR A 189 2.76 -11.05 3.69
CA THR A 189 1.91 -12.24 3.58
C THR A 189 1.02 -12.18 2.34
N ARG A 190 0.41 -11.01 2.06
CA ARG A 190 -0.42 -10.83 0.87
C ARG A 190 0.39 -10.89 -0.41
N ALA A 191 1.48 -10.13 -0.47
CA ALA A 191 2.33 -10.11 -1.65
C ALA A 191 2.86 -11.51 -1.99
N ARG A 192 3.23 -12.31 -0.97
CA ARG A 192 3.67 -13.70 -1.13
C ARG A 192 2.53 -14.66 -1.52
N GLY A 193 1.28 -14.34 -1.19
CA GLY A 193 0.09 -15.09 -1.59
C GLY A 193 -0.28 -14.91 -3.08
N LEU A 194 0.24 -13.88 -3.74
CA LEU A 194 0.04 -13.67 -5.17
C LEU A 194 0.87 -14.65 -6.01
N ASN A 195 0.30 -15.08 -7.13
CA ASN A 195 1.04 -15.89 -8.11
C ASN A 195 2.21 -15.08 -8.71
N THR A 196 3.23 -15.78 -9.23
CA THR A 196 4.42 -15.12 -9.80
C THR A 196 4.11 -14.12 -10.92
N PRO A 197 3.20 -14.39 -11.87
CA PRO A 197 2.81 -13.40 -12.87
C PRO A 197 2.21 -12.13 -12.27
N SER A 198 1.32 -12.25 -11.28
CA SER A 198 0.69 -11.10 -10.61
C SER A 198 1.74 -10.25 -9.90
N ARG A 199 2.69 -10.87 -9.21
CA ARG A 199 3.77 -10.13 -8.52
C ARG A 199 4.60 -9.24 -9.47
N ARG A 200 4.69 -9.56 -10.77
CA ARG A 200 5.39 -8.73 -11.77
C ARG A 200 4.63 -7.48 -12.17
N LEU A 201 3.35 -7.41 -11.87
CA LEU A 201 2.49 -6.28 -12.21
C LEU A 201 2.40 -5.27 -11.07
N LEU A 202 2.93 -5.57 -9.88
CA LEU A 202 2.88 -4.72 -8.69
C LEU A 202 3.76 -3.47 -8.81
N HIS A 203 3.29 -2.50 -9.57
CA HIS A 203 3.90 -1.18 -9.70
C HIS A 203 2.81 -0.12 -9.87
N GLU A 204 3.22 1.14 -9.80
CA GLU A 204 2.53 2.25 -10.40
C GLU A 204 3.07 2.42 -11.82
N TRP A 205 2.20 2.24 -12.80
CA TRP A 205 2.50 2.23 -14.22
C TRP A 205 2.03 3.54 -14.85
N LEU A 206 2.95 4.25 -15.49
CA LEU A 206 2.77 5.56 -16.11
C LEU A 206 2.94 5.46 -17.63
N ASP A 207 2.12 6.15 -18.41
CA ASP A 207 2.34 6.24 -19.86
C ASP A 207 3.51 7.17 -20.23
N ASP A 208 3.61 8.28 -19.53
CA ASP A 208 4.74 9.21 -19.55
C ASP A 208 5.22 9.45 -18.12
N VAL A 209 6.53 9.35 -17.92
CA VAL A 209 7.14 9.40 -16.60
C VAL A 209 7.24 10.85 -16.06
N SER A 210 7.35 11.82 -16.96
CA SER A 210 7.50 13.24 -16.62
C SER A 210 6.15 13.95 -16.50
N ALA A 211 5.17 13.56 -17.31
CA ALA A 211 3.84 14.16 -17.34
C ALA A 211 2.76 13.11 -17.65
N PRO A 212 2.49 12.19 -16.70
CA PRO A 212 1.57 11.08 -16.95
C PRO A 212 0.16 11.58 -17.26
N SER A 213 -0.36 11.19 -18.41
CA SER A 213 -1.79 11.32 -18.71
C SER A 213 -2.55 10.07 -18.26
N ARG A 214 -1.85 8.94 -18.10
CA ARG A 214 -2.41 7.66 -17.64
C ARG A 214 -1.60 7.14 -16.46
N THR A 215 -2.32 6.70 -15.44
CA THR A 215 -1.74 6.03 -14.27
C THR A 215 -2.52 4.77 -13.99
N LEU A 216 -1.82 3.64 -13.87
CA LEU A 216 -2.39 2.33 -13.55
C LEU A 216 -1.64 1.76 -12.35
N THR A 217 -2.35 1.44 -11.27
CA THR A 217 -1.75 0.81 -10.09
C THR A 217 -2.38 -0.56 -9.86
N PHE A 218 -1.55 -1.57 -9.66
CA PHE A 218 -1.96 -2.90 -9.22
C PHE A 218 -1.58 -3.11 -7.76
N GLY A 219 -2.57 -3.24 -6.89
CA GLY A 219 -2.41 -3.43 -5.45
C GLY A 219 -2.23 -4.89 -5.05
N ILE A 220 -1.46 -5.14 -4.01
CA ILE A 220 -1.22 -6.45 -3.40
C ILE A 220 -2.50 -7.10 -2.84
N ASP A 221 -3.55 -6.32 -2.62
CA ASP A 221 -4.85 -6.77 -2.16
C ASP A 221 -5.74 -7.29 -3.32
N GLY A 222 -5.23 -7.31 -4.55
CA GLY A 222 -5.96 -7.72 -5.73
C GLY A 222 -6.88 -6.63 -6.28
N THR A 223 -6.75 -5.38 -5.83
CA THR A 223 -7.45 -4.23 -6.41
C THR A 223 -6.55 -3.46 -7.37
N PHE A 224 -7.16 -2.82 -8.36
CA PHE A 224 -6.46 -1.92 -9.27
C PHE A 224 -7.14 -0.57 -9.32
N THR A 225 -6.36 0.46 -9.62
CA THR A 225 -6.86 1.78 -9.96
C THR A 225 -6.31 2.22 -11.30
N TYR A 226 -7.14 2.88 -12.10
CA TYR A 226 -6.75 3.48 -13.37
C TYR A 226 -7.27 4.92 -13.43
N THR A 227 -6.39 5.85 -13.79
CA THR A 227 -6.74 7.24 -14.07
C THR A 227 -6.26 7.60 -15.46
N TYR A 228 -7.13 8.21 -16.25
CA TYR A 228 -6.80 8.89 -17.49
C TYR A 228 -7.25 10.34 -17.39
N ALA A 229 -6.32 11.27 -17.47
CA ALA A 229 -6.56 12.71 -17.37
C ALA A 229 -5.73 13.43 -18.43
N PRO A 230 -6.15 13.41 -19.70
CA PRO A 230 -5.39 14.07 -20.75
C PRO A 230 -5.43 15.60 -20.58
N LEU A 231 -4.30 16.25 -20.83
CA LEU A 231 -4.20 17.72 -20.75
C LEU A 231 -4.61 18.43 -22.05
N LEU A 232 -4.47 17.74 -23.20
CA LEU A 232 -4.59 18.32 -24.55
C LEU A 232 -5.62 17.60 -25.44
N ASP A 233 -6.31 16.58 -24.91
CA ASP A 233 -7.31 15.80 -25.62
C ASP A 233 -8.70 16.21 -25.12
N ASP A 234 -9.67 16.35 -26.01
CA ASP A 234 -11.06 16.67 -25.68
C ASP A 234 -11.80 15.50 -25.01
N ARG A 235 -11.15 14.34 -24.90
CA ARG A 235 -11.73 13.19 -24.20
C ARG A 235 -11.93 13.46 -22.70
N PRO A 236 -13.07 13.03 -22.14
CA PRO A 236 -13.35 13.22 -20.73
C PRO A 236 -12.38 12.39 -19.85
N PRO A 237 -12.02 12.89 -18.66
CA PRO A 237 -11.21 12.13 -17.72
C PRO A 237 -11.92 10.86 -17.26
N VAL A 238 -11.15 9.78 -17.14
CA VAL A 238 -11.65 8.46 -16.73
C VAL A 238 -10.99 8.07 -15.41
N ARG A 239 -11.79 7.57 -14.47
CA ARG A 239 -11.31 6.95 -13.23
C ARG A 239 -12.00 5.61 -13.04
N LEU A 240 -11.22 4.55 -12.92
CA LEU A 240 -11.69 3.19 -12.70
C LEU A 240 -11.03 2.62 -11.45
N LYS A 241 -11.80 1.83 -10.72
CA LYS A 241 -11.33 0.99 -9.62
C LYS A 241 -12.01 -0.37 -9.75
N GLY A 242 -11.28 -1.43 -9.50
CA GLY A 242 -11.79 -2.79 -9.68
C GLY A 242 -10.89 -3.84 -9.06
N ARG A 243 -11.17 -5.11 -9.37
CA ARG A 243 -10.32 -6.23 -9.01
C ARG A 243 -9.44 -6.63 -10.19
N TRP A 244 -8.27 -7.18 -9.92
CA TRP A 244 -7.40 -7.71 -10.96
C TRP A 244 -6.81 -9.06 -10.58
N LEU A 245 -6.39 -9.80 -11.60
CA LEU A 245 -5.58 -10.98 -11.44
C LEU A 245 -4.64 -11.12 -12.65
N GLY A 246 -3.34 -11.27 -12.38
CA GLY A 246 -2.33 -11.50 -13.40
C GLY A 246 -2.18 -12.97 -13.74
N ASP A 247 -1.98 -13.23 -15.02
CA ASP A 247 -1.47 -14.48 -15.58
C ASP A 247 -0.23 -14.18 -16.44
N SER A 248 0.42 -15.21 -16.97
CA SER A 248 1.73 -15.16 -17.62
C SER A 248 1.80 -14.17 -18.80
N ASN A 249 0.69 -13.96 -19.50
CA ASN A 249 0.58 -13.08 -20.68
C ASN A 249 -0.77 -12.33 -20.74
N SER A 250 -1.50 -12.29 -19.63
CA SER A 250 -2.75 -11.54 -19.54
C SER A 250 -2.99 -10.98 -18.16
N VAL A 251 -3.89 -10.00 -18.09
CA VAL A 251 -4.46 -9.50 -16.85
C VAL A 251 -5.97 -9.48 -16.99
N ALA A 252 -6.65 -10.13 -16.04
CA ALA A 252 -8.09 -10.02 -15.90
C ALA A 252 -8.40 -8.79 -15.04
N LEU A 253 -9.28 -7.91 -15.52
CA LEU A 253 -9.77 -6.74 -14.80
C LEU A 253 -11.28 -6.87 -14.62
N GLU A 254 -11.75 -6.73 -13.40
CA GLU A 254 -13.18 -6.70 -13.09
C GLU A 254 -13.58 -5.31 -12.61
N VAL A 255 -14.46 -4.66 -13.37
CA VAL A 255 -14.96 -3.31 -13.09
C VAL A 255 -16.47 -3.31 -13.25
N ARG A 256 -17.19 -2.81 -12.23
CA ARG A 256 -18.67 -2.69 -12.24
C ARG A 256 -19.37 -4.02 -12.62
N GLY A 257 -18.85 -5.15 -12.14
CA GLY A 257 -19.39 -6.49 -12.38
C GLY A 257 -19.12 -7.06 -13.78
N ARG A 258 -18.36 -6.36 -14.63
CA ARG A 258 -17.90 -6.89 -15.93
C ARG A 258 -16.42 -7.24 -15.87
N SER A 259 -16.08 -8.40 -16.43
CA SER A 259 -14.70 -8.88 -16.57
C SER A 259 -14.16 -8.58 -17.96
N TYR A 260 -12.90 -8.16 -18.00
CA TYR A 260 -12.13 -7.82 -19.19
C TYR A 260 -10.80 -8.56 -19.12
N ILE A 261 -10.36 -9.16 -20.23
CA ILE A 261 -9.09 -9.88 -20.28
C ILE A 261 -8.20 -9.18 -21.29
N LEU A 262 -7.18 -8.50 -20.78
CA LEU A 262 -6.18 -7.81 -21.60
C LEU A 262 -4.95 -8.69 -21.74
N LYS A 263 -4.35 -8.71 -22.94
CA LYS A 263 -3.03 -9.30 -23.15
C LYS A 263 -1.98 -8.37 -22.55
N THR A 264 -1.04 -8.96 -21.82
CA THR A 264 0.10 -8.26 -21.22
C THR A 264 1.39 -8.67 -21.93
N ARG A 265 2.27 -7.69 -22.15
CA ARG A 265 3.64 -7.94 -22.58
C ARG A 265 4.57 -7.09 -21.74
N LEU A 266 5.42 -7.75 -20.95
CA LEU A 266 6.49 -7.12 -20.18
C LEU A 266 7.80 -7.22 -20.96
N THR A 267 8.39 -6.08 -21.29
CA THR A 267 9.62 -5.99 -22.08
C THR A 267 10.69 -5.27 -21.29
N LYS A 268 11.91 -5.83 -21.20
CA LYS A 268 13.05 -5.10 -20.63
C LYS A 268 13.45 -3.98 -21.57
N ILE A 269 13.64 -2.79 -21.02
CA ILE A 269 14.10 -1.60 -21.74
C ILE A 269 15.24 -0.93 -20.96
N VAL A 270 15.97 -0.03 -21.62
CA VAL A 270 16.95 0.84 -20.96
C VAL A 270 16.30 2.22 -20.84
N GLY A 271 15.99 2.62 -19.60
CA GLY A 271 15.54 3.95 -19.25
C GLY A 271 16.70 4.85 -18.79
N GLU A 272 16.38 6.08 -18.41
CA GLU A 272 17.36 7.07 -17.93
C GLU A 272 18.07 6.61 -16.66
N ASP A 273 17.34 5.94 -15.76
CA ASP A 273 17.86 5.39 -14.50
C ASP A 273 18.45 3.97 -14.65
N GLY A 274 18.66 3.50 -15.89
CA GLY A 274 19.20 2.18 -16.20
C GLY A 274 18.14 1.18 -16.69
N GLN A 275 18.38 -0.11 -16.47
CA GLN A 275 17.46 -1.15 -16.95
C GLN A 275 16.12 -1.08 -16.20
N THR A 276 15.03 -0.99 -16.96
CA THR A 276 13.66 -0.99 -16.44
C THR A 276 12.77 -1.90 -17.31
N VAL A 277 11.47 -1.93 -17.03
CA VAL A 277 10.48 -2.73 -17.76
C VAL A 277 9.41 -1.83 -18.37
N GLU A 278 8.85 -2.27 -19.49
CA GLU A 278 7.68 -1.68 -20.12
C GLU A 278 6.55 -2.71 -20.12
N LEU A 279 5.38 -2.31 -19.61
CA LEU A 279 4.14 -3.05 -19.70
C LEU A 279 3.32 -2.54 -20.88
N ALA A 280 3.08 -3.39 -21.87
CA ALA A 280 2.10 -3.11 -22.92
C ALA A 280 0.80 -3.88 -22.65
N LEU A 281 -0.33 -3.16 -22.65
CA LEU A 281 -1.68 -3.71 -22.56
C LEU A 281 -2.38 -3.63 -23.90
N SER A 282 -3.09 -4.70 -24.29
CA SER A 282 -3.87 -4.75 -25.53
C SER A 282 -5.10 -5.66 -25.42
N GLY A 283 -6.12 -5.40 -26.23
CA GLY A 283 -7.37 -6.19 -26.26
C GLY A 283 -8.60 -5.40 -25.82
N ASP A 284 -9.64 -6.11 -25.38
CA ASP A 284 -10.86 -5.51 -24.83
C ASP A 284 -10.60 -5.01 -23.41
N ALA A 285 -10.77 -3.71 -23.20
CA ALA A 285 -10.45 -3.02 -21.96
C ALA A 285 -11.70 -2.32 -21.39
N PRO A 286 -11.76 -2.10 -20.06
CA PRO A 286 -12.82 -1.29 -19.45
C PRO A 286 -12.98 0.10 -20.09
N ASP A 287 -11.88 0.69 -20.54
CA ASP A 287 -11.83 1.90 -21.34
C ASP A 287 -10.71 1.80 -22.39
N ALA A 288 -10.96 2.29 -23.60
CA ALA A 288 -9.99 2.22 -24.71
C ALA A 288 -8.67 2.94 -24.40
N SER A 289 -8.68 3.95 -23.53
CA SER A 289 -7.47 4.65 -23.09
C SER A 289 -6.48 3.76 -22.32
N MET A 290 -6.94 2.64 -21.75
CA MET A 290 -6.09 1.69 -21.03
C MET A 290 -5.15 0.89 -21.95
N VAL A 291 -5.50 0.75 -23.23
CA VAL A 291 -4.69 0.04 -24.22
C VAL A 291 -3.51 0.94 -24.63
N ALA A 292 -2.40 0.78 -23.92
CA ALA A 292 -1.21 1.61 -24.06
C ALA A 292 0.05 0.86 -23.57
N GLY A 293 1.21 1.47 -23.79
CA GLY A 293 2.45 1.14 -23.11
C GLY A 293 2.58 1.94 -21.82
N TYR A 294 3.15 1.32 -20.80
CA TYR A 294 3.40 1.92 -19.50
C TYR A 294 4.78 1.57 -18.97
N ARG A 295 5.34 2.44 -18.14
CA ARG A 295 6.61 2.27 -17.43
C ARG A 295 6.38 2.44 -15.93
N PRO A 296 7.15 1.75 -15.07
CA PRO A 296 7.10 2.00 -13.64
C PRO A 296 7.38 3.47 -13.31
N ALA A 297 6.71 4.00 -12.29
CA ALA A 297 6.99 5.32 -11.76
C ALA A 297 8.46 5.38 -11.26
N PRO A 298 9.17 6.52 -11.38
CA PRO A 298 10.57 6.63 -10.95
C PRO A 298 10.66 6.38 -9.47
N LEU A 299 11.60 5.57 -9.00
CA LEU A 299 11.74 5.24 -7.58
C LEU A 299 12.03 6.46 -6.70
N PHE A 300 12.83 7.39 -7.21
CA PHE A 300 13.17 8.62 -6.52
C PHE A 300 12.11 9.68 -6.79
N LEU A 301 11.77 10.44 -5.75
CA LEU A 301 10.92 11.62 -5.92
C LEU A 301 11.74 12.75 -6.58
N PRO A 302 11.11 13.56 -7.46
CA PRO A 302 11.76 14.72 -8.03
C PRO A 302 12.29 15.64 -6.92
N GLN A 303 13.49 16.18 -7.13
CA GLN A 303 14.13 17.14 -6.21
C GLN A 303 13.71 18.57 -6.52
#